data_AF-A0AAQ5XWC3-F1
#
_entry.id   AF-A0AAQ5XWC3-F1
#
_cell.length_a   1.000
_cell.length_b   1.000
_cell.length_c   1.000
_cell.angle_alpha   90.00
_cell.angle_beta   90.00
_cell.angle_gamma   90.00
#
_symmetry.space_group_name_H-M   'P 1'
#
loop_
_entity.id
_entity.type
_entity.pdbx_description
1 polymer ?
#
loop_
_entity_poly.entity_id
_entity_poly.type
_entity_poly.pdbx_seq_one_letter_code
_entity_poly.pdbx_strand_id
1 'polypeptide(L)'
;MDHYRSRSPNSSYHSRPSAYERERGDRGRSHCENQRFRPNSQRQHQSGSAAEQNPLNSRALSTRRELYERDFPVYKQPVEVGSFSLDSERRFFNDGRQMRYYVEPERNPNFDLRDGYKDRFIKRDDSVKEKLDHILQWVIANRSKLNSRTTSASSCALDVDFVTWRGHLTKLLTTPYETREGWMLAATKFRGTIYISEVETEAARRERENRTERHEEMMYWGYKFEQYTCADNVHGAPDPGGVVNTNEAFCTVVQTRLADHRLLFSGEVDCRDKDPSAPAPPACYVELKTSAEICTPKQRSNFHRFKLLKWWAQSFLPGVPRVVAGFRNHEGVVVSVETFHISKISQLIKNEYNCWRPTVCMNFCCDFLTFVKRTVTEDSPSVVYLFSWEPHRDVTFSIHRDSQFSFLPRWYVEEMTRRPDSQHQS
;
A
#
# COMPACT_ATOMS: atom_id res chain seq x y z
N MET A 1 0.47 -34.67 -62.56
CA MET A 1 1.32 -34.77 -63.76
C MET A 1 2.38 -33.69 -63.69
N ASP A 2 3.68 -33.89 -63.56
CA ASP A 2 4.56 -34.98 -63.12
C ASP A 2 5.86 -34.25 -62.74
N HIS A 3 6.30 -34.37 -61.48
CA HIS A 3 7.49 -35.13 -61.06
C HIS A 3 8.81 -34.79 -61.77
N TYR A 4 9.78 -34.24 -61.00
CA TYR A 4 11.10 -34.87 -60.87
C TYR A 4 11.69 -34.65 -59.46
N ARG A 5 12.11 -35.77 -58.87
CA ARG A 5 12.79 -35.97 -57.57
C ARG A 5 14.28 -36.26 -57.81
N SER A 6 15.12 -35.92 -56.84
CA SER A 6 16.32 -36.67 -56.41
C SER A 6 16.63 -36.23 -54.96
N ARG A 7 16.33 -36.97 -53.89
CA ARG A 7 16.94 -38.20 -53.28
C ARG A 7 18.45 -38.14 -52.98
N SER A 8 18.75 -37.74 -51.72
CA SER A 8 19.52 -38.39 -50.62
C SER A 8 20.78 -39.24 -50.91
N PRO A 9 21.70 -39.41 -49.93
CA PRO A 9 21.50 -40.45 -48.90
C PRO A 9 21.93 -40.11 -47.46
N ASN A 10 21.32 -40.86 -46.54
CA ASN A 10 21.63 -41.04 -45.13
C ASN A 10 23.05 -41.55 -44.88
N SER A 11 23.59 -41.26 -43.68
CA SER A 11 24.25 -42.30 -42.88
C SER A 11 24.13 -41.99 -41.39
N SER A 12 23.50 -42.93 -40.69
CA SER A 12 23.33 -43.06 -39.26
C SER A 12 24.40 -44.01 -38.70
N TYR A 13 25.06 -43.68 -37.59
CA TYR A 13 25.61 -44.70 -36.69
C TYR A 13 25.50 -44.27 -35.23
N HIS A 14 24.79 -45.09 -34.46
CA HIS A 14 24.79 -45.17 -33.01
C HIS A 14 26.13 -45.70 -32.49
N SER A 15 26.56 -45.26 -31.29
CA SER A 15 26.88 -46.13 -30.13
C SER A 15 27.37 -45.30 -28.92
N ARG A 16 26.74 -45.54 -27.76
CA ARG A 16 27.18 -45.15 -26.39
C ARG A 16 28.30 -46.13 -25.90
N PRO A 17 28.67 -46.16 -24.60
CA PRO A 17 29.41 -45.19 -23.80
C PRO A 17 30.70 -45.83 -23.22
N SER A 18 31.64 -45.04 -22.67
CA SER A 18 32.79 -45.60 -21.92
C SER A 18 33.03 -44.85 -20.62
N ALA A 19 32.96 -45.63 -19.54
CA ALA A 19 33.45 -45.32 -18.22
C ALA A 19 34.97 -45.59 -18.14
N TYR A 20 35.65 -44.85 -17.29
CA TYR A 20 36.90 -45.28 -16.65
C TYR A 20 36.88 -44.89 -15.17
N GLU A 21 36.60 -45.88 -14.32
CA GLU A 21 37.12 -45.98 -12.96
C GLU A 21 38.53 -46.61 -12.98
N ARG A 22 39.39 -46.21 -12.04
CA ARG A 22 40.31 -47.06 -11.26
C ARG A 22 40.57 -46.31 -9.94
N GLU A 23 40.12 -46.83 -8.79
CA GLU A 23 40.79 -47.84 -7.92
C GLU A 23 42.15 -47.35 -7.41
N ARG A 24 42.60 -47.46 -6.15
CA ARG A 24 42.28 -48.19 -4.90
C ARG A 24 43.09 -47.47 -3.80
N GLY A 25 42.93 -47.61 -2.49
CA GLY A 25 42.27 -48.54 -1.56
C GLY A 25 42.69 -48.05 -0.14
N ASP A 26 42.50 -48.71 1.00
CA ASP A 26 41.81 -49.89 1.50
C ASP A 26 42.07 -49.85 3.04
N ARG A 27 41.36 -50.70 3.79
CA ARG A 27 41.47 -51.08 5.22
C ARG A 27 40.51 -50.33 6.16
N GLY A 28 39.58 -50.99 6.83
CA GLY A 28 39.21 -52.41 6.84
C GLY A 28 38.20 -52.72 7.94
N ARG A 29 37.44 -53.81 7.71
CA ARG A 29 36.94 -54.87 8.65
C ARG A 29 36.28 -54.45 9.99
N SER A 30 35.21 -55.06 10.49
CA SER A 30 34.46 -56.29 10.19
C SER A 30 33.14 -56.32 11.00
N HIS A 31 32.19 -57.18 10.58
CA HIS A 31 31.25 -58.04 11.33
C HIS A 31 31.11 -57.85 12.87
N CYS A 32 29.95 -57.99 13.52
CA CYS A 32 28.96 -59.07 13.40
C CYS A 32 27.69 -58.77 14.24
N GLU A 33 26.68 -59.62 14.04
CA GLU A 33 25.38 -59.74 14.72
C GLU A 33 25.46 -59.88 16.26
N ASN A 34 24.46 -59.38 17.01
CA ASN A 34 23.40 -60.19 17.67
C ASN A 34 22.70 -59.46 18.83
N GLN A 35 21.37 -59.60 18.81
CA GLN A 35 20.43 -59.84 19.92
C GLN A 35 20.45 -59.05 21.25
N ARG A 36 19.23 -58.55 21.53
CA ARG A 36 18.49 -58.50 22.82
C ARG A 36 19.02 -57.57 23.92
N PHE A 37 18.15 -56.67 24.38
CA PHE A 37 17.55 -56.66 25.73
C PHE A 37 16.76 -55.35 25.91
N ARG A 38 15.44 -55.45 26.18
CA ARG A 38 14.72 -54.45 26.97
C ARG A 38 14.90 -54.80 28.44
N PRO A 39 14.95 -53.80 29.33
CA PRO A 39 13.78 -53.64 30.19
C PRO A 39 13.38 -52.17 30.46
N ASN A 40 12.08 -52.03 30.76
CA ASN A 40 11.43 -50.88 31.37
C ASN A 40 12.18 -50.36 32.61
N SER A 41 12.22 -49.04 32.77
CA SER A 41 12.03 -48.43 34.09
C SER A 41 11.34 -47.07 33.95
N GLN A 42 10.17 -46.98 34.57
CA GLN A 42 9.49 -45.72 34.84
C GLN A 42 10.35 -44.90 35.79
N ARG A 43 10.56 -43.62 35.46
CA ARG A 43 10.83 -42.58 36.46
C ARG A 43 9.91 -41.41 36.21
N GLN A 44 9.03 -41.21 37.18
CA GLN A 44 8.29 -39.97 37.42
C GLN A 44 9.29 -38.81 37.50
N HIS A 45 9.02 -37.75 36.75
CA HIS A 45 9.50 -36.42 37.08
C HIS A 45 8.30 -35.48 37.18
N GLN A 46 7.99 -35.10 38.42
CA GLN A 46 7.44 -33.79 38.72
C GLN A 46 8.47 -32.74 38.28
N SER A 47 8.03 -31.74 37.53
CA SER A 47 8.65 -30.41 37.55
C SER A 47 7.62 -29.38 37.11
N GLY A 48 7.53 -28.33 37.94
CA GLY A 48 6.45 -27.36 37.95
C GLY A 48 6.33 -26.52 36.68
N SER A 49 5.08 -26.17 36.41
CA SER A 49 4.68 -25.07 35.55
C SER A 49 5.22 -23.75 36.11
N ALA A 50 6.29 -23.24 35.53
CA ALA A 50 6.61 -21.82 35.55
C ALA A 50 6.36 -21.29 34.14
N ALA A 51 5.20 -20.66 33.97
CA ALA A 51 4.96 -19.76 32.86
C ALA A 51 5.96 -18.61 32.99
N GLU A 52 7.01 -18.60 32.17
CA GLU A 52 7.79 -17.38 31.94
C GLU A 52 6.93 -16.40 31.14
N GLN A 53 6.05 -15.70 31.86
CA GLN A 53 5.57 -14.40 31.44
C GLN A 53 6.76 -13.45 31.46
N ASN A 54 7.32 -13.16 30.30
CA ASN A 54 8.32 -12.10 30.12
C ASN A 54 7.60 -10.74 30.04
N PRO A 55 7.60 -9.88 31.08
CA PRO A 55 6.84 -8.63 31.11
C PRO A 55 7.70 -7.44 30.64
N LEU A 56 8.46 -7.58 29.54
CA LEU A 56 9.50 -6.60 29.18
C LEU A 56 9.47 -5.99 27.75
N ASN A 57 8.47 -6.24 26.91
CA ASN A 57 8.42 -5.65 25.54
C ASN A 57 7.24 -4.70 25.24
N SER A 58 6.61 -4.08 26.25
CA SER A 58 5.40 -3.24 26.06
C SER A 58 5.65 -1.91 25.30
N ARG A 59 6.90 -1.49 25.11
CA ARG A 59 7.23 -0.14 24.58
C ARG A 59 7.56 -0.09 23.09
N ALA A 60 7.76 -1.21 22.43
CA ALA A 60 8.17 -1.26 21.02
C ALA A 60 7.51 -2.40 20.26
N LEU A 61 7.42 -2.25 18.94
CA LEU A 61 6.95 -3.29 18.02
C LEU A 61 8.05 -3.60 17.01
N SER A 62 8.50 -4.86 16.96
CA SER A 62 9.58 -5.21 16.05
C SER A 62 9.16 -5.13 14.59
N THR A 63 10.11 -4.86 13.68
CA THR A 63 9.84 -4.82 12.24
C THR A 63 10.48 -5.98 11.47
N ARG A 64 11.06 -6.94 12.20
CA ARG A 64 11.70 -8.13 11.64
C ARG A 64 10.69 -9.01 10.89
N ARG A 65 10.99 -9.29 9.63
CA ARG A 65 10.10 -9.98 8.68
C ARG A 65 9.69 -11.36 9.18
N GLU A 66 10.63 -12.08 9.78
CA GLU A 66 10.45 -13.45 10.29
C GLU A 66 9.27 -13.57 11.27
N LEU A 67 8.94 -12.49 12.01
CA LEU A 67 7.83 -12.47 12.97
C LEU A 67 6.44 -12.42 12.30
N TYR A 68 6.41 -12.07 11.01
CA TYR A 68 5.19 -11.83 10.24
C TYR A 68 4.98 -12.86 9.13
N GLU A 69 5.83 -13.88 9.07
CA GLU A 69 5.71 -15.02 8.15
C GLU A 69 4.66 -16.04 8.62
N ARG A 70 3.41 -15.56 8.76
CA ARG A 70 2.23 -16.37 9.10
C ARG A 70 1.19 -16.28 7.97
N ASP A 71 0.07 -16.97 8.15
CA ASP A 71 -1.03 -16.96 7.19
C ASP A 71 -1.53 -15.53 6.91
N PHE A 72 -2.10 -15.35 5.72
CA PHE A 72 -2.65 -14.05 5.33
C PHE A 72 -3.80 -13.68 6.27
N PRO A 73 -3.73 -12.54 7.00
CA PRO A 73 -4.78 -12.18 7.92
C PRO A 73 -6.06 -11.87 7.16
N VAL A 74 -7.22 -12.09 7.79
CA VAL A 74 -8.50 -11.77 7.16
C VAL A 74 -8.55 -10.29 6.82
N TYR A 75 -8.58 -9.98 5.52
CA TYR A 75 -8.84 -8.65 5.01
C TYR A 75 -10.18 -8.66 4.29
N LYS A 76 -11.18 -7.97 4.83
CA LYS A 76 -12.49 -7.90 4.20
C LYS A 76 -12.40 -7.12 2.90
N GLN A 77 -13.27 -7.48 1.95
CA GLN A 77 -13.37 -6.73 0.70
C GLN A 77 -13.66 -5.26 1.03
N PRO A 78 -12.82 -4.32 0.54
CA PRO A 78 -13.06 -2.92 0.78
C PRO A 78 -14.34 -2.43 0.11
N VAL A 79 -15.11 -1.61 0.81
CA VAL A 79 -16.37 -1.04 0.33
C VAL A 79 -16.23 0.47 0.30
N GLU A 80 -16.48 1.07 -0.86
CA GLU A 80 -16.60 2.53 -0.93
C GLU A 80 -17.87 2.98 -0.19
N VAL A 81 -17.70 3.90 0.76
CA VAL A 81 -18.79 4.52 1.53
C VAL A 81 -19.07 5.95 1.10
N GLY A 82 -18.24 6.50 0.22
CA GLY A 82 -18.44 7.76 -0.49
C GLY A 82 -17.14 8.27 -1.10
N SER A 83 -17.16 9.52 -1.54
CA SER A 83 -16.01 10.19 -2.15
C SER A 83 -16.09 11.70 -1.92
N PHE A 84 -15.00 12.40 -2.23
CA PHE A 84 -14.96 13.85 -2.32
C PHE A 84 -13.92 14.28 -3.36
N SER A 85 -13.99 15.55 -3.75
CA SER A 85 -13.13 16.17 -4.74
C SER A 85 -12.45 17.41 -4.17
N LEU A 86 -11.26 17.70 -4.68
CA LEU A 86 -10.50 18.92 -4.42
C LEU A 86 -10.32 19.65 -5.76
N ASP A 87 -10.81 20.89 -5.85
CA ASP A 87 -10.74 21.64 -7.09
C ASP A 87 -9.35 22.23 -7.39
N SER A 88 -9.25 23.01 -8.46
CA SER A 88 -8.03 23.68 -8.89
C SER A 88 -7.40 24.61 -7.84
N GLU A 89 -8.18 25.06 -6.86
CA GLU A 89 -7.76 25.90 -5.73
C GLU A 89 -7.64 25.10 -4.42
N ARG A 90 -7.66 23.76 -4.51
CA ARG A 90 -7.59 22.82 -3.37
C ARG A 90 -8.80 22.90 -2.43
N ARG A 91 -9.95 23.42 -2.89
CA ARG A 91 -11.16 23.53 -2.08
C ARG A 91 -11.93 22.22 -2.05
N PHE A 92 -12.47 21.88 -0.89
CA PHE A 92 -13.23 20.66 -0.65
C PHE A 92 -14.65 20.70 -1.24
N PHE A 93 -15.02 19.64 -1.95
CA PHE A 93 -16.39 19.37 -2.40
C PHE A 93 -16.78 17.92 -2.09
N ASN A 94 -17.91 17.73 -1.40
CA ASN A 94 -18.43 16.40 -1.04
C ASN A 94 -19.15 15.72 -2.22
N ASP A 95 -18.48 15.65 -3.37
CA ASP A 95 -18.95 15.02 -4.60
C ASP A 95 -17.78 14.47 -5.44
N GLY A 96 -18.11 13.89 -6.60
CA GLY A 96 -17.14 13.27 -7.49
C GLY A 96 -16.75 14.10 -8.71
N ARG A 97 -16.83 15.45 -8.65
CA ARG A 97 -16.61 16.31 -9.82
C ARG A 97 -15.21 16.18 -10.46
N GLN A 98 -14.20 15.78 -9.69
CA GLN A 98 -12.82 15.60 -10.18
C GLN A 98 -12.52 14.17 -10.64
N MET A 99 -13.53 13.29 -10.72
CA MET A 99 -13.33 11.95 -11.26
C MET A 99 -13.07 12.02 -12.77
N ARG A 100 -11.93 11.50 -13.20
CA ARG A 100 -11.59 11.33 -14.61
C ARG A 100 -11.81 9.89 -15.09
N TYR A 101 -11.90 9.72 -16.39
CA TYR A 101 -12.19 8.44 -17.03
C TYR A 101 -10.98 7.92 -17.78
N TYR A 102 -10.60 6.67 -17.52
CA TYR A 102 -9.49 6.00 -18.16
C TYR A 102 -9.74 5.86 -19.67
N VAL A 103 -8.78 6.30 -20.46
CA VAL A 103 -8.72 6.12 -21.91
C VAL A 103 -7.51 5.27 -22.20
N GLU A 104 -7.76 4.02 -22.59
CA GLU A 104 -6.71 3.07 -22.91
C GLU A 104 -5.88 3.59 -24.10
N PRO A 105 -4.56 3.81 -23.92
CA PRO A 105 -3.69 4.25 -24.99
C PRO A 105 -3.29 3.08 -25.88
N GLU A 106 -2.68 3.38 -27.02
CA GLU A 106 -1.95 2.38 -27.79
C GLU A 106 -0.82 1.76 -26.95
N ARG A 107 -0.40 0.54 -27.31
CA ARG A 107 0.66 -0.18 -26.59
C ARG A 107 1.98 0.59 -26.57
N ASN A 108 2.28 1.37 -27.62
CA ASN A 108 3.51 2.13 -27.81
C ASN A 108 3.17 3.60 -28.13
N PRO A 109 2.72 4.38 -27.14
CA PRO A 109 2.02 5.64 -27.42
C PRO A 109 2.94 6.84 -27.71
N ASN A 110 4.24 6.75 -27.39
CA ASN A 110 5.22 7.83 -27.55
C ASN A 110 4.83 9.14 -26.84
N PHE A 111 4.22 9.05 -25.66
CA PHE A 111 3.84 10.23 -24.87
C PHE A 111 5.05 10.96 -24.32
N ASP A 112 5.22 12.24 -24.64
CA ASP A 112 6.26 13.09 -24.07
C ASP A 112 5.83 13.61 -22.69
N LEU A 113 6.40 13.06 -21.63
CA LEU A 113 6.05 13.46 -20.26
C LEU A 113 6.65 14.82 -19.85
N ARG A 114 7.51 15.42 -20.67
CA ARG A 114 8.13 16.72 -20.39
C ARG A 114 7.31 17.89 -20.91
N ASP A 115 6.42 17.61 -21.87
CA ASP A 115 5.50 18.59 -22.45
C ASP A 115 4.71 19.31 -21.34
N GLY A 116 4.76 20.64 -21.31
CA GLY A 116 4.05 21.49 -20.35
C GLY A 116 4.72 21.70 -18.99
N TYR A 117 5.86 21.05 -18.69
CA TYR A 117 6.48 21.15 -17.36
C TYR A 117 6.87 22.58 -16.96
N LYS A 118 7.32 23.40 -17.92
CA LYS A 118 7.83 24.75 -17.66
C LYS A 118 6.75 25.84 -17.68
N ASP A 119 5.68 25.62 -18.41
CA ASP A 119 4.70 26.65 -18.82
C ASP A 119 3.25 26.30 -18.46
N ARG A 120 2.93 25.01 -18.23
CA ARG A 120 1.58 24.50 -17.95
C ARG A 120 1.52 23.59 -16.72
N PHE A 121 2.36 23.87 -15.72
CA PHE A 121 2.38 23.12 -14.46
C PHE A 121 2.04 24.02 -13.26
N ILE A 122 0.94 23.70 -12.57
CA ILE A 122 0.56 24.29 -11.29
C ILE A 122 0.78 23.25 -10.21
N LYS A 123 1.82 23.44 -9.41
CA LYS A 123 2.18 22.54 -8.32
C LYS A 123 1.48 22.96 -7.02
N ARG A 124 0.81 22.02 -6.35
CA ARG A 124 0.34 22.17 -4.96
C ARG A 124 1.50 22.54 -4.03
N ASP A 125 1.22 23.45 -3.11
CA ASP A 125 2.19 23.85 -2.09
C ASP A 125 2.40 22.74 -1.04
N ASP A 126 3.51 22.01 -1.15
CA ASP A 126 3.90 20.93 -0.22
C ASP A 126 4.29 21.44 1.19
N SER A 127 4.39 22.76 1.40
CA SER A 127 4.64 23.36 2.72
C SER A 127 3.38 23.38 3.59
N VAL A 128 2.19 23.40 2.97
CA VAL A 128 0.91 23.35 3.66
C VAL A 128 0.62 21.91 4.09
N LYS A 129 0.57 21.68 5.41
CA LYS A 129 0.29 20.35 5.97
C LYS A 129 -1.20 20.19 6.25
N GLU A 130 -1.92 19.63 5.28
CA GLU A 130 -3.36 19.38 5.33
C GLU A 130 -3.77 18.28 6.32
N LYS A 131 -2.81 17.46 6.79
CA LYS A 131 -3.01 16.37 7.76
C LYS A 131 -4.22 15.50 7.38
N LEU A 132 -5.25 15.41 8.23
CA LEU A 132 -6.48 14.65 7.97
C LEU A 132 -7.66 15.54 7.56
N ASP A 133 -7.47 16.84 7.36
CA ASP A 133 -8.56 17.83 7.34
C ASP A 133 -9.66 17.48 6.33
N HIS A 134 -9.30 17.08 5.12
CA HIS A 134 -10.26 16.74 4.06
C HIS A 134 -11.09 15.47 4.35
N ILE A 135 -10.49 14.41 4.91
CA ILE A 135 -11.26 13.23 5.33
C ILE A 135 -12.14 13.55 6.55
N LEU A 136 -11.68 14.43 7.45
CA LEU A 136 -12.48 14.90 8.59
C LEU A 136 -13.68 15.75 8.14
N GLN A 137 -13.52 16.59 7.11
CA GLN A 137 -14.63 17.33 6.48
C GLN A 137 -15.65 16.36 5.87
N TRP A 138 -15.18 15.32 5.18
CA TRP A 138 -16.05 14.27 4.65
C TRP A 138 -16.80 13.53 5.76
N VAL A 139 -16.15 13.22 6.88
CA VAL A 139 -16.78 12.56 8.03
C VAL A 139 -17.91 13.41 8.61
N ILE A 140 -17.70 14.72 8.79
CA ILE A 140 -18.77 15.63 9.25
C ILE A 140 -19.92 15.64 8.25
N ALA A 141 -19.63 15.82 6.96
CA ALA A 141 -20.64 15.94 5.92
C ALA A 141 -21.46 14.64 5.72
N ASN A 142 -20.94 13.48 6.15
CA ASN A 142 -21.58 12.17 5.98
C ASN A 142 -21.86 11.45 7.31
N ARG A 143 -21.85 12.16 8.44
CA ARG A 143 -21.97 11.59 9.80
C ARG A 143 -23.19 10.70 9.98
N SER A 144 -24.34 11.09 9.42
CA SER A 144 -25.59 10.31 9.50
C SER A 144 -25.48 8.92 8.85
N LYS A 145 -24.71 8.80 7.76
CA LYS A 145 -24.46 7.53 7.06
C LYS A 145 -23.55 6.60 7.88
N LEU A 146 -22.63 7.16 8.66
CA LEU A 146 -21.62 6.41 9.44
C LEU A 146 -22.15 5.88 10.78
N ASN A 147 -23.23 6.45 11.33
CA ASN A 147 -23.76 6.12 12.65
C ASN A 147 -24.86 5.03 12.65
N SER A 148 -25.11 4.38 11.51
CA SER A 148 -26.33 3.58 11.26
C SER A 148 -26.46 2.25 12.05
N ARG A 149 -25.48 1.81 12.86
CA ARG A 149 -25.46 0.43 13.40
C ARG A 149 -25.50 0.27 14.92
N THR A 150 -25.41 1.34 15.71
CA THR A 150 -25.39 1.24 17.18
C THR A 150 -26.58 1.95 17.82
N THR A 151 -27.55 1.15 18.26
CA THR A 151 -28.74 1.58 19.03
C THR A 151 -28.46 1.83 20.52
N SER A 152 -27.19 1.96 20.95
CA SER A 152 -26.82 2.17 22.36
C SER A 152 -26.05 3.48 22.60
N ALA A 153 -26.69 4.35 23.40
CA ALA A 153 -26.23 5.41 24.32
C ALA A 153 -25.08 6.39 23.99
N SER A 154 -24.26 6.25 22.94
CA SER A 154 -23.27 7.27 22.54
C SER A 154 -23.45 7.67 21.07
N SER A 155 -24.47 8.49 20.81
CA SER A 155 -24.97 8.96 19.50
C SER A 155 -23.97 9.71 18.60
N CYS A 156 -22.68 9.65 18.89
CA CYS A 156 -21.65 10.49 18.29
C CYS A 156 -20.32 9.77 17.99
N ALA A 157 -20.17 8.50 18.35
CA ALA A 157 -18.99 7.70 18.02
C ALA A 157 -19.14 7.10 16.62
N LEU A 158 -18.08 7.15 15.81
CA LEU A 158 -18.07 6.50 14.51
C LEU A 158 -18.01 4.98 14.69
N ASP A 159 -18.68 4.21 13.83
CA ASP A 159 -18.66 2.73 13.88
C ASP A 159 -17.36 2.12 13.30
N VAL A 160 -16.21 2.75 13.59
CA VAL A 160 -14.88 2.35 13.12
C VAL A 160 -13.84 2.56 14.22
N ASP A 161 -12.78 1.76 14.16
CA ASP A 161 -11.71 1.83 15.15
C ASP A 161 -10.62 2.82 14.73
N PHE A 162 -10.37 2.93 13.42
CA PHE A 162 -9.32 3.78 12.87
C PHE A 162 -9.81 4.67 11.73
N VAL A 163 -9.34 5.92 11.74
CA VAL A 163 -9.49 6.89 10.64
C VAL A 163 -8.12 7.38 10.19
N THR A 164 -7.79 7.25 8.91
CA THR A 164 -6.47 7.66 8.38
C THR A 164 -6.48 7.83 6.85
N TRP A 165 -5.32 8.17 6.26
CA TRP A 165 -5.12 8.09 4.81
C TRP A 165 -4.58 6.73 4.38
N ARG A 166 -4.99 6.30 3.19
CA ARG A 166 -4.46 5.11 2.50
C ARG A 166 -2.93 5.14 2.40
N GLY A 167 -2.34 6.31 2.16
CA GLY A 167 -0.89 6.48 2.09
C GLY A 167 -0.17 6.09 3.39
N HIS A 168 -0.78 6.35 4.55
CA HIS A 168 -0.19 5.99 5.85
C HIS A 168 -0.21 4.47 6.05
N LEU A 169 -1.33 3.82 5.71
CA LEU A 169 -1.43 2.35 5.72
C LEU A 169 -0.45 1.72 4.72
N THR A 170 -0.23 2.34 3.56
CA THR A 170 0.74 1.88 2.56
C THR A 170 2.15 1.86 3.16
N LYS A 171 2.55 2.94 3.87
CA LYS A 171 3.84 2.96 4.59
C LYS A 171 3.97 1.79 5.54
N LEU A 172 2.96 1.55 6.37
CA LEU A 172 2.91 0.40 7.28
C LEU A 172 3.09 -0.93 6.55
N LEU A 173 2.33 -1.19 5.49
CA LEU A 173 2.44 -2.44 4.70
C LEU A 173 3.87 -2.65 4.17
N THR A 174 4.57 -1.57 3.82
CA THR A 174 5.92 -1.65 3.24
C THR A 174 7.05 -1.65 4.28
N THR A 175 6.78 -1.25 5.53
CA THR A 175 7.80 -1.10 6.60
C THR A 175 8.74 -2.30 6.74
N PRO A 176 8.30 -3.58 6.75
CA PRO A 176 9.23 -4.70 6.90
C PRO A 176 10.27 -4.80 5.77
N TYR A 177 10.02 -4.18 4.62
CA TYR A 177 10.87 -4.21 3.43
C TYR A 177 11.50 -2.85 3.08
N GLU A 178 11.11 -1.78 3.75
CA GLU A 178 11.66 -0.44 3.56
C GLU A 178 13.03 -0.34 4.24
N THR A 179 14.00 0.25 3.55
CA THR A 179 15.41 0.33 4.01
C THR A 179 15.99 1.73 3.87
N ARG A 180 15.21 2.71 3.41
CA ARG A 180 15.68 4.06 3.10
C ARG A 180 14.96 5.12 3.92
N GLU A 181 13.63 5.08 3.91
CA GLU A 181 12.79 6.18 4.41
C GLU A 181 12.08 5.75 5.70
N GLY A 182 12.44 6.36 6.82
CA GLY A 182 11.68 6.26 8.08
C GLY A 182 10.35 7.01 8.03
N TRP A 183 9.54 6.87 9.08
CA TRP A 183 8.27 7.59 9.21
C TRP A 183 7.92 7.92 10.65
N MET A 184 7.06 8.92 10.81
CA MET A 184 6.36 9.23 12.06
C MET A 184 4.86 9.28 11.83
N LEU A 185 4.10 8.64 12.72
CA LEU A 185 2.64 8.60 12.71
C LEU A 185 2.11 9.08 14.07
N ALA A 186 1.47 10.23 14.09
CA ALA A 186 0.74 10.75 15.24
C ALA A 186 -0.60 10.03 15.35
N ALA A 187 -0.88 9.45 16.52
CA ALA A 187 -2.15 8.81 16.83
C ALA A 187 -2.84 9.48 18.02
N THR A 188 -4.13 9.76 17.86
CA THR A 188 -4.98 10.38 18.88
C THR A 188 -6.31 9.66 18.93
N LYS A 189 -6.76 9.28 20.14
CA LYS A 189 -8.08 8.71 20.34
C LYS A 189 -9.06 9.80 20.71
N PHE A 190 -10.18 9.87 19.99
CA PHE A 190 -11.24 10.83 20.23
C PHE A 190 -12.60 10.20 19.96
N ARG A 191 -13.46 10.19 20.98
CA ARG A 191 -14.80 9.57 20.98
C ARG A 191 -14.78 8.09 20.58
N GLY A 192 -13.82 7.35 21.11
CA GLY A 192 -13.64 5.92 20.89
C GLY A 192 -12.89 5.55 19.60
N THR A 193 -12.75 6.46 18.64
CA THR A 193 -12.04 6.23 17.37
C THR A 193 -10.59 6.73 17.46
N ILE A 194 -9.65 5.97 16.92
CA ILE A 194 -8.23 6.35 16.82
C ILE A 194 -7.96 6.96 15.44
N TYR A 195 -7.53 8.20 15.42
CA TYR A 195 -7.11 8.88 14.21
C TYR A 195 -5.59 8.75 14.07
N ILE A 196 -5.10 8.48 12.86
CA ILE A 196 -3.67 8.38 12.58
C ILE A 196 -3.31 9.35 11.46
N SER A 197 -2.44 10.31 11.75
CA SER A 197 -1.92 11.30 10.80
C SER A 197 -0.41 11.20 10.72
N GLU A 198 0.13 11.23 9.51
CA GLU A 198 1.57 11.32 9.32
C GLU A 198 2.14 12.65 9.80
N VAL A 199 3.35 12.59 10.34
CA VAL A 199 4.20 13.74 10.67
C VAL A 199 5.47 13.66 9.80
N GLU A 200 5.76 14.72 9.05
CA GLU A 200 6.97 14.81 8.22
C GLU A 200 8.21 14.67 9.12
N THR A 201 9.10 13.73 8.78
CA THR A 201 10.37 13.58 9.49
C THR A 201 11.34 14.67 9.07
N GLU A 202 12.32 14.97 9.93
CA GLU A 202 13.34 15.96 9.60
C GLU A 202 14.16 15.53 8.37
N ALA A 203 14.40 14.23 8.19
CA ALA A 203 15.03 13.70 6.98
C ALA A 203 14.15 13.93 5.73
N ALA A 204 12.86 13.61 5.79
CA ALA A 204 11.93 13.82 4.68
C ALA A 204 11.77 15.31 4.34
N ARG A 205 11.74 16.19 5.35
CA ARG A 205 11.73 17.64 5.18
C ARG A 205 12.96 18.11 4.41
N ARG A 206 14.17 17.68 4.81
CA ARG A 206 15.42 18.03 4.13
C ARG A 206 15.44 17.52 2.69
N GLU A 207 14.95 16.31 2.44
CA GLU A 207 14.84 15.77 1.08
C GLU A 207 13.87 16.57 0.20
N ARG A 208 12.76 17.06 0.78
CA ARG A 208 11.81 17.95 0.11
C ARG A 208 12.41 19.32 -0.20
N GLU A 209 13.05 19.95 0.78
CA GLU A 209 13.63 21.30 0.64
C GLU A 209 14.84 21.33 -0.31
N ASN A 210 15.60 20.23 -0.39
CA ASN A 210 16.76 20.10 -1.28
C ASN A 210 16.44 19.34 -2.58
N ARG A 211 15.16 19.25 -2.97
CA ARG A 211 14.77 18.51 -4.17
C ARG A 211 15.35 19.17 -5.42
N THR A 212 16.01 18.38 -6.25
CA THR A 212 16.60 18.86 -7.51
C THR A 212 15.51 19.13 -8.55
N GLU A 213 15.77 20.04 -9.49
CA GLU A 213 14.87 20.33 -10.62
C GLU A 213 14.51 19.05 -11.41
N ARG A 214 15.47 18.14 -11.60
CA ARG A 214 15.24 16.86 -12.26
C ARG A 214 14.26 15.97 -11.49
N HIS A 215 14.32 15.96 -10.16
CA HIS A 215 13.37 15.20 -9.35
C HIS A 215 11.97 15.83 -9.39
N GLU A 216 11.87 17.15 -9.40
CA GLU A 216 10.59 17.87 -9.60
C GLU A 216 9.98 17.55 -10.97
N GLU A 217 10.78 17.54 -12.04
CA GLU A 217 10.36 17.14 -13.39
C GLU A 217 9.86 15.68 -13.40
N MET A 218 10.54 14.76 -12.70
CA MET A 218 10.09 13.37 -12.58
C MET A 218 8.78 13.20 -11.80
N MET A 219 8.46 14.11 -10.87
CA MET A 219 7.17 14.11 -10.17
C MET A 219 6.06 14.56 -11.12
N TYR A 220 6.31 15.61 -11.91
CA TYR A 220 5.40 16.07 -12.96
C TYR A 220 5.05 14.96 -13.96
N TRP A 221 6.02 14.12 -14.34
CA TRP A 221 5.81 13.03 -15.30
C TRP A 221 4.70 12.05 -14.92
N GLY A 222 4.44 11.84 -13.63
CA GLY A 222 3.31 11.04 -13.16
C GLY A 222 1.98 11.67 -13.57
N TYR A 223 1.75 12.91 -13.15
CA TYR A 223 0.54 13.66 -13.45
C TYR A 223 0.37 13.91 -14.96
N LYS A 224 1.46 14.12 -15.69
CA LYS A 224 1.41 14.26 -17.14
C LYS A 224 0.97 12.96 -17.83
N PHE A 225 1.41 11.81 -17.33
CA PHE A 225 0.94 10.51 -17.84
C PHE A 225 -0.56 10.30 -17.58
N GLU A 226 -1.07 10.75 -16.44
CA GLU A 226 -2.50 10.76 -16.17
C GLU A 226 -3.23 11.63 -17.21
N GLN A 227 -2.74 12.84 -17.48
CA GLN A 227 -3.33 13.72 -18.51
C GLN A 227 -3.35 13.07 -19.91
N TYR A 228 -2.36 12.23 -20.26
CA TYR A 228 -2.36 11.50 -21.54
C TYR A 228 -3.36 10.33 -21.59
N THR A 229 -3.79 9.81 -20.44
CA THR A 229 -4.56 8.56 -20.34
C THR A 229 -5.91 8.73 -19.65
N CYS A 230 -6.32 9.98 -19.40
CA CYS A 230 -7.57 10.31 -18.75
C CYS A 230 -8.34 11.38 -19.54
N ALA A 231 -9.67 11.25 -19.59
CA ALA A 231 -10.59 12.27 -20.07
C ALA A 231 -11.47 12.78 -18.91
N ASP A 232 -11.89 14.04 -18.97
CA ASP A 232 -12.74 14.66 -17.93
C ASP A 232 -14.19 14.14 -17.96
N ASN A 233 -14.61 13.59 -19.10
CA ASN A 233 -15.96 13.10 -19.33
C ASN A 233 -15.93 11.69 -19.95
N VAL A 234 -16.96 10.89 -19.70
CA VAL A 234 -17.06 9.50 -20.18
C VAL A 234 -16.96 9.34 -21.70
N HIS A 235 -17.35 10.37 -22.46
CA HIS A 235 -17.29 10.41 -23.93
C HIS A 235 -16.16 11.30 -24.46
N GLY A 236 -15.34 11.86 -23.57
CA GLY A 236 -14.23 12.72 -23.92
C GLY A 236 -13.01 11.95 -24.40
N ALA A 237 -12.02 12.71 -24.87
CA ALA A 237 -10.67 12.23 -25.12
C ALA A 237 -9.70 12.97 -24.18
N PRO A 238 -8.51 12.40 -23.92
CA PRO A 238 -7.48 13.11 -23.18
C PRO A 238 -7.10 14.41 -23.88
N ASP A 239 -6.85 15.47 -23.11
CA ASP A 239 -6.33 16.75 -23.60
C ASP A 239 -4.91 17.01 -23.04
N PRO A 240 -3.86 16.54 -23.74
CA PRO A 240 -2.48 16.80 -23.35
C PRO A 240 -2.08 18.29 -23.43
N GLY A 241 -2.87 19.12 -24.12
CA GLY A 241 -2.67 20.57 -24.26
C GLY A 241 -3.09 21.37 -23.03
N GLY A 242 -3.84 20.76 -22.11
CA GLY A 242 -4.29 21.40 -20.87
C GLY A 242 -3.18 21.66 -19.84
N VAL A 243 -3.57 22.30 -18.73
CA VAL A 243 -2.70 22.54 -17.56
C VAL A 243 -2.70 21.31 -16.66
N VAL A 244 -1.54 20.93 -16.14
CA VAL A 244 -1.42 19.94 -15.07
C VAL A 244 -1.47 20.67 -13.74
N ASN A 245 -2.53 20.47 -12.95
CA ASN A 245 -2.71 21.09 -11.65
C ASN A 245 -2.79 20.04 -10.53
N THR A 246 -1.78 19.98 -9.66
CA THR A 246 -1.73 18.95 -8.59
C THR A 246 -2.48 19.33 -7.32
N ASN A 247 -3.20 20.45 -7.34
CA ASN A 247 -4.22 20.73 -6.33
C ASN A 247 -5.47 19.86 -6.55
N GLU A 248 -5.75 19.52 -7.80
CA GLU A 248 -6.93 18.76 -8.18
C GLU A 248 -6.79 17.31 -7.75
N ALA A 249 -7.83 16.76 -7.12
CA ALA A 249 -7.85 15.36 -6.72
C ALA A 249 -9.27 14.84 -6.60
N PHE A 250 -9.48 13.58 -6.95
CA PHE A 250 -10.62 12.79 -6.53
C PHE A 250 -10.17 11.78 -5.48
N CYS A 251 -10.90 11.70 -4.37
CA CYS A 251 -10.61 10.79 -3.27
C CYS A 251 -11.80 9.87 -3.00
N THR A 252 -11.58 8.56 -3.06
CA THR A 252 -12.53 7.57 -2.54
C THR A 252 -12.41 7.49 -1.01
N VAL A 253 -13.52 7.21 -0.33
CA VAL A 253 -13.55 6.90 1.10
C VAL A 253 -14.04 5.47 1.26
N VAL A 254 -13.19 4.64 1.86
CA VAL A 254 -13.36 3.19 1.91
C VAL A 254 -13.45 2.73 3.35
N GLN A 255 -14.40 1.83 3.60
CA GLN A 255 -14.50 1.08 4.85
C GLN A 255 -14.13 -0.37 4.61
N THR A 256 -13.32 -0.92 5.51
CA THR A 256 -12.92 -2.34 5.48
C THR A 256 -12.57 -2.83 6.88
N ARG A 257 -12.16 -4.10 6.98
CA ARG A 257 -11.70 -4.71 8.22
C ARG A 257 -10.45 -5.55 7.99
N LEU A 258 -9.39 -5.27 8.74
CA LEU A 258 -8.19 -6.10 8.84
C LEU A 258 -8.21 -6.82 10.19
N ALA A 259 -8.40 -8.15 10.17
CA ALA A 259 -8.70 -8.95 11.35
C ALA A 259 -9.85 -8.35 12.18
N ASP A 260 -9.54 -7.82 13.37
CA ASP A 260 -10.48 -7.17 14.29
C ASP A 260 -10.38 -5.64 14.29
N HIS A 261 -9.72 -5.05 13.29
CA HIS A 261 -9.55 -3.61 13.13
C HIS A 261 -10.47 -3.10 12.02
N ARG A 262 -11.51 -2.34 12.39
CA ARG A 262 -12.41 -1.64 11.47
C ARG A 262 -11.76 -0.34 11.02
N LEU A 263 -11.52 -0.21 9.73
CA LEU A 263 -10.80 0.90 9.13
C LEU A 263 -11.74 1.74 8.30
N LEU A 264 -11.68 3.06 8.48
CA LEU A 264 -12.14 4.06 7.52
C LEU A 264 -10.91 4.79 7.01
N PHE A 265 -10.68 4.78 5.71
CA PHE A 265 -9.59 5.57 5.15
C PHE A 265 -9.98 6.12 3.79
N SER A 266 -9.32 7.21 3.42
CA SER A 266 -9.47 7.78 2.09
C SER A 266 -8.18 7.64 1.30
N GLY A 267 -8.30 7.55 -0.02
CA GLY A 267 -7.17 7.55 -0.94
C GLY A 267 -7.54 8.22 -2.24
N GLU A 268 -6.61 8.98 -2.78
CA GLU A 268 -6.71 9.49 -4.15
C GLU A 268 -6.80 8.32 -5.15
N VAL A 269 -7.65 8.51 -6.15
CA VAL A 269 -7.88 7.60 -7.28
C VAL A 269 -7.67 8.37 -8.56
N ASP A 270 -6.80 7.86 -9.43
CA ASP A 270 -6.38 8.59 -10.62
C ASP A 270 -7.51 8.69 -11.66
N CYS A 271 -8.23 7.58 -11.87
CA CYS A 271 -9.38 7.51 -12.77
C CYS A 271 -10.26 6.26 -12.56
N ARG A 272 -11.38 6.21 -13.30
CA ARG A 272 -12.27 5.04 -13.40
C ARG A 272 -12.45 4.57 -14.83
N ASP A 273 -12.88 3.32 -14.99
CA ASP A 273 -13.30 2.80 -16.29
C ASP A 273 -14.48 3.58 -16.88
N LYS A 274 -14.36 3.87 -18.17
CA LYS A 274 -15.41 4.51 -18.99
C LYS A 274 -16.55 3.58 -19.36
N ASP A 275 -16.33 2.26 -19.27
CA ASP A 275 -17.34 1.26 -19.62
C ASP A 275 -18.56 1.39 -18.69
N PRO A 276 -19.77 1.65 -19.22
CA PRO A 276 -20.98 1.72 -18.41
C PRO A 276 -21.30 0.41 -17.66
N SER A 277 -20.77 -0.72 -18.14
CA SER A 277 -20.90 -2.04 -17.51
C SER A 277 -19.79 -2.33 -16.48
N ALA A 278 -18.88 -1.39 -16.24
CA ALA A 278 -17.84 -1.54 -15.23
C ALA A 278 -18.46 -1.81 -13.84
N PRO A 279 -17.79 -2.61 -13.00
CA PRO A 279 -18.25 -2.89 -11.63
C PRO A 279 -18.45 -1.62 -10.80
N ALA A 280 -19.21 -1.71 -9.71
CA ALA A 280 -19.29 -0.60 -8.76
C ALA A 280 -17.91 -0.26 -8.15
N PRO A 281 -17.67 0.99 -7.75
CA PRO A 281 -16.51 1.36 -6.94
C PRO A 281 -16.33 0.44 -5.72
N PRO A 282 -15.09 0.11 -5.34
CA PRO A 282 -13.82 0.56 -5.93
C PRO A 282 -13.34 -0.25 -7.15
N ALA A 283 -14.12 -1.26 -7.59
CA ALA A 283 -13.68 -2.22 -8.61
C ALA A 283 -13.67 -1.69 -10.04
N CYS A 284 -14.20 -0.48 -10.32
CA CYS A 284 -14.02 0.22 -11.59
C CYS A 284 -12.79 1.13 -11.63
N TYR A 285 -12.05 1.28 -10.53
CA TYR A 285 -10.95 2.23 -10.47
C TYR A 285 -9.68 1.69 -11.11
N VAL A 286 -8.85 2.61 -11.58
CA VAL A 286 -7.57 2.34 -12.22
C VAL A 286 -6.52 3.24 -11.60
N GLU A 287 -5.42 2.66 -11.14
CA GLU A 287 -4.24 3.40 -10.71
C GLU A 287 -3.28 3.53 -11.90
N LEU A 288 -2.68 4.71 -12.08
CA LEU A 288 -1.78 5.05 -13.15
C LEU A 288 -0.38 5.27 -12.58
N LYS A 289 0.64 4.72 -13.24
CA LYS A 289 2.02 4.84 -12.80
C LYS A 289 2.95 5.05 -13.97
N THR A 290 4.10 5.66 -13.70
CA THR A 290 5.23 5.67 -14.63
C THR A 290 6.44 4.94 -14.06
N SER A 291 7.24 4.34 -14.92
CA SER A 291 8.51 3.73 -14.55
C SER A 291 9.52 3.87 -15.68
N ALA A 292 10.81 3.84 -15.36
CA ALA A 292 11.84 3.62 -16.38
C ALA A 292 11.59 2.26 -17.06
N GLU A 293 11.84 2.22 -18.36
CA GLU A 293 11.82 1.01 -19.17
C GLU A 293 12.74 -0.08 -18.58
N ILE A 294 12.31 -1.33 -18.75
CA ILE A 294 12.99 -2.51 -18.21
C ILE A 294 13.66 -3.27 -19.35
N CYS A 295 14.94 -3.00 -19.55
CA CYS A 295 15.73 -3.58 -20.65
C CYS A 295 16.54 -4.81 -20.22
N THR A 296 16.71 -5.02 -18.91
CA THR A 296 17.55 -6.11 -18.37
C THR A 296 16.82 -6.95 -17.31
N PRO A 297 17.19 -8.24 -17.14
CA PRO A 297 16.67 -9.07 -16.06
C PRO A 297 16.90 -8.47 -14.66
N LYS A 298 18.01 -7.76 -14.46
CA LYS A 298 18.33 -7.11 -13.18
C LYS A 298 17.38 -5.94 -12.89
N GLN A 299 17.09 -5.11 -13.89
CA GLN A 299 16.09 -4.04 -13.76
C GLN A 299 14.70 -4.62 -13.47
N ARG A 300 14.33 -5.74 -14.10
CA ARG A 300 13.06 -6.44 -13.84
C ARG A 300 12.96 -6.94 -12.41
N SER A 301 14.01 -7.61 -11.92
CA SER A 301 14.11 -8.07 -10.53
C SER A 301 13.99 -6.90 -9.55
N ASN A 302 14.70 -5.79 -9.79
CA ASN A 302 14.58 -4.59 -8.94
C ASN A 302 13.17 -3.99 -8.98
N PHE A 303 12.53 -3.94 -10.15
CA PHE A 303 11.16 -3.47 -10.29
C PHE A 303 10.19 -4.33 -9.45
N HIS A 304 10.27 -5.66 -9.58
CA HIS A 304 9.45 -6.59 -8.78
C HIS A 304 9.69 -6.43 -7.28
N ARG A 305 10.95 -6.34 -6.85
CA ARG A 305 11.33 -6.34 -5.43
C ARG A 305 10.99 -5.04 -4.69
N PHE A 306 11.05 -3.90 -5.39
CA PHE A 306 10.96 -2.59 -4.72
C PHE A 306 9.76 -1.78 -5.18
N LYS A 307 9.55 -1.64 -6.49
CA LYS A 307 8.50 -0.76 -7.02
C LYS A 307 7.12 -1.42 -6.96
N LEU A 308 7.05 -2.68 -7.38
CA LEU A 308 5.79 -3.43 -7.40
C LEU A 308 5.20 -3.66 -6.01
N LEU A 309 6.04 -3.71 -4.96
CA LEU A 309 5.59 -3.69 -3.55
C LEU A 309 4.75 -2.45 -3.25
N LYS A 310 5.27 -1.25 -3.57
CA LYS A 310 4.60 0.02 -3.29
C LYS A 310 3.29 0.11 -4.07
N TRP A 311 3.30 -0.29 -5.35
CA TRP A 311 2.10 -0.31 -6.19
C TRP A 311 1.04 -1.28 -5.67
N TRP A 312 1.45 -2.50 -5.31
CA TRP A 312 0.55 -3.49 -4.72
C TRP A 312 -0.08 -2.96 -3.43
N ALA A 313 0.72 -2.47 -2.48
CA ALA A 313 0.20 -1.99 -1.20
C ALA A 313 -0.78 -0.81 -1.39
N GLN A 314 -0.45 0.13 -2.27
CA GLN A 314 -1.27 1.30 -2.57
C GLN A 314 -2.63 0.93 -3.19
N SER A 315 -2.67 -0.04 -4.12
CA SER A 315 -3.91 -0.41 -4.82
C SER A 315 -4.71 -1.50 -4.10
N PHE A 316 -4.03 -2.43 -3.41
CA PHE A 316 -4.67 -3.53 -2.67
C PHE A 316 -5.56 -3.02 -1.53
N LEU A 317 -5.08 -2.02 -0.78
CA LEU A 317 -5.82 -1.44 0.35
C LEU A 317 -7.22 -0.93 -0.04
N PRO A 318 -7.38 0.02 -0.97
CA PRO A 318 -8.70 0.50 -1.36
C PRO A 318 -9.47 -0.47 -2.26
N GLY A 319 -8.87 -1.58 -2.71
CA GLY A 319 -9.53 -2.53 -3.60
C GLY A 319 -9.50 -2.12 -5.08
N VAL A 320 -8.53 -1.29 -5.49
CA VAL A 320 -8.30 -0.93 -6.90
C VAL A 320 -7.70 -2.15 -7.62
N PRO A 321 -8.35 -2.71 -8.66
CA PRO A 321 -8.01 -4.03 -9.19
C PRO A 321 -6.78 -4.03 -10.11
N ARG A 322 -6.38 -2.89 -10.67
CA ARG A 322 -5.28 -2.80 -11.65
C ARG A 322 -4.50 -1.50 -11.58
N VAL A 323 -3.22 -1.63 -11.90
CA VAL A 323 -2.28 -0.52 -12.14
C VAL A 323 -1.90 -0.53 -13.61
N VAL A 324 -2.05 0.58 -14.31
CA VAL A 324 -1.56 0.76 -15.68
C VAL A 324 -0.27 1.56 -15.62
N ALA A 325 0.81 1.00 -16.16
CA ALA A 325 2.14 1.56 -16.08
C ALA A 325 2.65 2.01 -17.45
N GLY A 326 2.97 3.30 -17.57
CA GLY A 326 3.76 3.83 -18.68
C GLY A 326 5.26 3.64 -18.43
N PHE A 327 5.91 2.81 -19.26
CA PHE A 327 7.35 2.63 -19.27
C PHE A 327 8.00 3.64 -20.20
N ARG A 328 8.85 4.49 -19.62
CA ARG A 328 9.52 5.59 -20.31
C ARG A 328 11.02 5.38 -20.47
N ASN A 329 11.56 5.91 -21.56
CA ASN A 329 12.99 5.98 -21.80
C ASN A 329 13.68 7.05 -20.90
N HIS A 330 14.95 7.33 -21.17
CA HIS A 330 15.74 8.30 -20.41
C HIS A 330 15.38 9.75 -20.75
N GLU A 331 14.81 9.97 -21.93
CA GLU A 331 14.38 11.26 -22.48
C GLU A 331 12.99 11.68 -21.96
N GLY A 332 12.30 10.83 -21.20
CA GLY A 332 10.99 11.12 -20.63
C GLY A 332 9.81 10.73 -21.53
N VAL A 333 10.05 9.95 -22.59
CA VAL A 333 8.99 9.50 -23.51
C VAL A 333 8.49 8.12 -23.11
N VAL A 334 7.17 7.94 -22.97
CA VAL A 334 6.53 6.64 -22.72
C VAL A 334 6.56 5.81 -23.99
N VAL A 335 7.40 4.77 -24.01
CA VAL A 335 7.61 3.88 -25.15
C VAL A 335 6.74 2.64 -25.09
N SER A 336 6.25 2.25 -23.91
CA SER A 336 5.29 1.16 -23.77
C SER A 336 4.36 1.31 -22.58
N VAL A 337 3.19 0.67 -22.64
CA VAL A 337 2.21 0.61 -21.54
C VAL A 337 1.90 -0.85 -21.19
N GLU A 338 1.84 -1.15 -19.89
CA GLU A 338 1.51 -2.49 -19.37
C GLU A 338 0.50 -2.41 -18.22
N THR A 339 -0.42 -3.35 -18.15
CA THR A 339 -1.39 -3.46 -17.05
C THR A 339 -1.01 -4.56 -16.07
N PHE A 340 -0.89 -4.20 -14.79
CA PHE A 340 -0.65 -5.10 -13.68
C PHE A 340 -1.94 -5.29 -12.87
N HIS A 341 -2.51 -6.50 -12.92
CA HIS A 341 -3.63 -6.85 -12.06
C HIS A 341 -3.15 -7.17 -10.64
N ILE A 342 -3.72 -6.50 -9.63
CA ILE A 342 -3.32 -6.63 -8.23
C ILE A 342 -3.45 -8.08 -7.74
N SER A 343 -4.50 -8.78 -8.16
CA SER A 343 -4.73 -10.20 -7.83
C SER A 343 -3.66 -11.15 -8.37
N LYS A 344 -2.91 -10.75 -9.41
CA LYS A 344 -1.87 -11.57 -10.05
C LYS A 344 -0.45 -11.23 -9.55
N ILE A 345 -0.25 -10.14 -8.81
CA ILE A 345 1.09 -9.70 -8.39
C ILE A 345 1.81 -10.76 -7.55
N SER A 346 1.12 -11.44 -6.64
CA SER A 346 1.72 -12.51 -5.83
C SER A 346 2.29 -13.65 -6.68
N GLN A 347 1.68 -13.94 -7.83
CA GLN A 347 2.16 -14.94 -8.78
C GLN A 347 3.37 -14.43 -9.56
N LEU A 348 3.37 -13.15 -9.96
CA LEU A 348 4.48 -12.52 -10.68
C LEU A 348 5.79 -12.54 -9.88
N ILE A 349 5.69 -12.33 -8.55
CA ILE A 349 6.87 -12.27 -7.67
C ILE A 349 7.22 -13.62 -7.02
N LYS A 350 6.43 -14.67 -7.25
CA LYS A 350 6.53 -15.95 -6.52
C LYS A 350 7.93 -16.58 -6.60
N ASN A 351 8.56 -16.50 -7.76
CA ASN A 351 9.87 -17.09 -8.02
C ASN A 351 11.01 -16.07 -7.89
N GLU A 352 10.72 -14.84 -7.45
CA GLU A 352 11.72 -13.80 -7.29
C GLU A 352 12.48 -14.02 -5.98
N TYR A 353 13.81 -14.17 -6.09
CA TYR A 353 14.65 -14.42 -4.92
C TYR A 353 14.73 -13.20 -3.99
N ASN A 354 14.63 -13.42 -2.68
CA ASN A 354 14.63 -12.35 -1.66
C ASN A 354 13.63 -11.22 -1.96
N CYS A 355 12.42 -11.60 -2.38
CA CYS A 355 11.32 -10.69 -2.63
C CYS A 355 10.39 -10.53 -1.41
N TRP A 356 9.50 -9.55 -1.49
CA TRP A 356 8.52 -9.26 -0.46
C TRP A 356 7.34 -10.24 -0.50
N ARG A 357 6.63 -10.38 0.62
CA ARG A 357 5.48 -11.27 0.75
C ARG A 357 4.27 -10.47 1.21
N PRO A 358 3.13 -10.52 0.48
CA PRO A 358 1.87 -9.89 0.91
C PRO A 358 1.46 -10.24 2.35
N THR A 359 1.72 -11.48 2.77
CA THR A 359 1.43 -11.95 4.13
C THR A 359 2.20 -11.17 5.18
N VAL A 360 3.50 -10.96 4.98
CA VAL A 360 4.36 -10.19 5.91
C VAL A 360 3.87 -8.74 6.01
N CYS A 361 3.57 -8.10 4.87
CA CYS A 361 3.06 -6.73 4.81
C CYS A 361 1.77 -6.56 5.64
N MET A 362 0.79 -7.44 5.41
CA MET A 362 -0.51 -7.34 6.08
C MET A 362 -0.45 -7.72 7.55
N ASN A 363 0.37 -8.72 7.90
CA ASN A 363 0.54 -9.13 9.29
C ASN A 363 1.25 -8.07 10.14
N PHE A 364 2.28 -7.42 9.59
CA PHE A 364 2.90 -6.28 10.26
C PHE A 364 1.90 -5.15 10.48
N CYS A 365 1.13 -4.78 9.45
CA CYS A 365 0.10 -3.75 9.58
C CYS A 365 -0.95 -4.10 10.65
N CYS A 366 -1.40 -5.36 10.68
CA CYS A 366 -2.32 -5.86 11.70
C CYS A 366 -1.74 -5.73 13.11
N ASP A 367 -0.49 -6.17 13.31
CA ASP A 367 0.16 -6.12 14.62
C ASP A 367 0.47 -4.68 15.05
N PHE A 368 0.78 -3.79 14.10
CA PHE A 368 0.90 -2.35 14.35
C PHE A 368 -0.43 -1.75 14.83
N LEU A 369 -1.54 -2.05 14.17
CA LEU A 369 -2.85 -1.56 14.61
C LEU A 369 -3.23 -2.13 15.99
N THR A 370 -2.89 -3.38 16.28
CA THR A 370 -3.03 -3.97 17.62
C THR A 370 -2.18 -3.23 18.65
N PHE A 371 -0.93 -2.92 18.32
CA PHE A 371 -0.02 -2.16 19.17
C PHE A 371 -0.57 -0.76 19.46
N VAL A 372 -1.05 -0.04 18.43
CA VAL A 372 -1.68 1.27 18.59
C VAL A 372 -2.92 1.19 19.49
N LYS A 373 -3.84 0.23 19.28
CA LYS A 373 -5.03 0.06 20.13
C LYS A 373 -4.69 -0.17 21.61
N ARG A 374 -3.62 -0.91 21.90
CA ARG A 374 -3.17 -1.21 23.27
C ARG A 374 -2.50 0.00 23.93
N THR A 375 -1.81 0.82 23.14
CA THR A 375 -1.01 1.96 23.61
C THR A 375 -1.84 3.24 23.75
N VAL A 376 -2.70 3.54 22.78
CA VAL A 376 -3.51 4.78 22.72
C VAL A 376 -4.80 4.59 23.52
N THR A 377 -4.69 4.71 24.84
CA THR A 377 -5.80 4.43 25.77
C THR A 377 -6.60 5.67 26.15
N GLU A 378 -5.94 6.82 26.30
CA GLU A 378 -6.55 8.08 26.70
C GLU A 378 -7.40 8.67 25.57
N ASP A 379 -8.69 8.86 25.84
CA ASP A 379 -9.65 9.44 24.90
C ASP A 379 -9.67 10.96 25.07
N SER A 380 -8.74 11.63 24.39
CA SER A 380 -8.60 13.08 24.41
C SER A 380 -7.97 13.58 23.11
N PRO A 381 -8.55 14.61 22.47
CA PRO A 381 -7.98 15.20 21.26
C PRO A 381 -6.67 15.96 21.53
N SER A 382 -6.35 16.28 22.80
CA SER A 382 -5.11 16.98 23.18
C SER A 382 -3.90 16.06 23.35
N VAL A 383 -4.10 14.74 23.34
CA VAL A 383 -3.04 13.76 23.56
C VAL A 383 -2.66 13.10 22.25
N VAL A 384 -1.36 13.10 21.98
CA VAL A 384 -0.79 12.50 20.78
C VAL A 384 0.24 11.46 21.18
N TYR A 385 0.04 10.24 20.70
CA TYR A 385 1.04 9.18 20.73
C TYR A 385 1.77 9.20 19.40
N LEU A 386 3.00 9.66 19.39
CA LEU A 386 3.83 9.76 18.19
C LEU A 386 4.62 8.47 18.03
N PHE A 387 4.20 7.62 17.08
CA PHE A 387 4.91 6.41 16.70
C PHE A 387 6.00 6.76 15.70
N SER A 388 7.22 6.29 15.96
CA SER A 388 8.40 6.59 15.15
C SER A 388 9.10 5.31 14.73
N TRP A 389 9.52 5.27 13.48
CA TRP A 389 10.27 4.14 12.93
C TRP A 389 11.34 4.63 11.96
N GLU A 390 12.52 4.01 12.04
CA GLU A 390 13.62 4.18 11.10
C GLU A 390 14.05 2.79 10.58
N PRO A 391 14.60 2.69 9.36
CA PRO A 391 15.10 1.45 8.80
C PRO A 391 15.94 0.63 9.79
N HIS A 392 15.68 -0.67 9.85
CA HIS A 392 16.37 -1.64 10.73
C HIS A 392 16.16 -1.43 12.24
N ARG A 393 15.23 -0.56 12.64
CA ARG A 393 14.79 -0.39 14.03
C ARG A 393 13.40 -0.99 14.26
N ASP A 394 13.09 -1.19 15.52
CA ASP A 394 11.72 -1.46 15.97
C ASP A 394 10.94 -0.14 16.04
N VAL A 395 9.62 -0.21 15.87
CA VAL A 395 8.73 0.93 16.07
C VAL A 395 8.69 1.26 17.55
N THR A 396 8.86 2.54 17.89
CA THR A 396 8.72 3.05 19.27
C THR A 396 7.68 4.16 19.30
N PHE A 397 7.29 4.62 20.49
CA PHE A 397 6.40 5.76 20.61
C PHE A 397 6.79 6.72 21.75
N SER A 398 6.35 7.97 21.63
CA SER A 398 6.41 9.00 22.66
C SER A 398 5.03 9.64 22.85
N ILE A 399 4.77 10.24 24.02
CA ILE A 399 3.48 10.85 24.35
C ILE A 399 3.66 12.35 24.48
N HIS A 400 2.80 13.11 23.81
CA HIS A 400 2.81 14.58 23.78
C HIS A 400 1.42 15.11 24.14
N ARG A 401 1.36 16.22 24.87
CA ARG A 401 0.11 16.89 25.25
C ARG A 401 0.16 18.33 24.75
N ASP A 402 -0.94 18.79 24.16
CA ASP A 402 -1.11 20.18 23.70
C ASP A 402 0.10 20.67 22.87
N SER A 403 0.61 19.79 22.01
CA SER A 403 1.85 20.00 21.26
C SER A 403 1.59 20.29 19.79
N GLN A 404 2.65 20.65 19.05
CA GLN A 404 2.64 20.81 17.59
C GLN A 404 2.19 19.55 16.82
N PHE A 405 2.28 18.37 17.45
CA PHE A 405 1.83 17.11 16.84
C PHE A 405 0.32 16.93 16.90
N SER A 406 -0.41 17.79 17.61
CA SER A 406 -1.87 17.77 17.63
C SER A 406 -2.39 18.06 16.22
N PHE A 407 -3.31 17.22 15.74
CA PHE A 407 -3.76 17.25 14.35
C PHE A 407 -5.27 17.20 14.18
N LEU A 408 -6.04 16.94 15.24
CA LEU A 408 -7.50 17.10 15.18
C LEU A 408 -7.84 18.58 15.31
N PRO A 409 -8.39 19.21 14.27
CA PRO A 409 -8.67 20.63 14.30
C PRO A 409 -9.87 20.95 15.19
N ARG A 410 -9.87 22.15 15.76
CA ARG A 410 -10.90 22.61 16.69
C ARG A 410 -12.32 22.50 16.11
N TRP A 411 -12.51 22.85 14.84
CA TRP A 411 -13.81 22.74 14.17
C TRP A 411 -14.34 21.30 14.15
N TYR A 412 -13.46 20.30 14.00
CA TYR A 412 -13.85 18.89 14.01
C TYR A 412 -14.23 18.43 15.40
N VAL A 413 -13.40 18.79 16.40
CA VAL A 413 -13.64 18.44 17.81
C VAL A 413 -14.96 19.04 18.30
N GLU A 414 -15.21 20.33 18.01
CA GLU A 414 -16.44 21.02 18.40
C GLU A 414 -17.67 20.39 17.75
N GLU A 415 -17.66 20.18 16.43
CA GLU A 415 -18.80 19.63 15.69
C GLU A 415 -19.09 18.18 16.08
N MET A 416 -18.05 17.37 16.27
CA MET A 416 -18.23 16.02 16.74
C MET A 416 -18.70 15.97 18.19
N THR A 417 -18.40 16.97 19.03
CA THR A 417 -18.82 17.05 20.44
C THR A 417 -20.27 17.50 20.59
N ARG A 418 -20.76 18.38 19.71
CA ARG A 418 -22.16 18.80 19.66
C ARG A 418 -23.08 17.58 19.62
N ARG A 419 -24.05 17.53 20.54
CA ARG A 419 -25.13 16.54 20.49
C ARG A 419 -26.04 16.93 19.33
N PRO A 420 -26.56 15.98 18.54
CA PRO A 420 -27.60 16.31 17.57
C PRO A 420 -28.77 16.93 18.34
N ASP A 421 -29.09 18.19 18.06
CA ASP A 421 -30.25 18.85 18.63
C ASP A 421 -31.49 18.04 18.25
N SER A 422 -32.30 17.72 19.25
CA SER A 422 -33.63 17.15 19.09
C SER A 422 -34.53 18.13 18.33
N GLN A 423 -34.53 18.05 17.00
CA GLN A 423 -35.47 18.69 16.09
C GLN A 423 -35.80 17.63 15.00
N HIS A 424 -37.01 17.12 14.80
CA HIS A 424 -38.35 17.70 14.92
C HIS A 424 -39.34 16.75 15.61
N GLN A 425 -39.97 17.22 16.69
CA GLN A 425 -41.40 16.98 16.93
C GLN A 425 -42.06 18.36 16.92
N SER A 426 -42.72 18.69 15.81
CA SER A 426 -43.79 19.69 15.70
C SER A 426 -44.57 19.39 14.44
#